data_AF-A0A7V1UQ01-F1
#
_entry.id   AF-A0A7V1UQ01-F1
#
_cell.length_a   1.000
_cell.length_b   1.000
_cell.length_c   1.000
_cell.angle_alpha   90.00
_cell.angle_beta   90.00
_cell.angle_gamma   90.00
#
_symmetry.space_group_name_H-M   'P 1'
#
loop_
_entity.id
_entity.type
_entity.pdbx_description
1 polymer ?
#
loop_
_entity_poly.entity_id
_entity_poly.type
_entity_poly.pdbx_seq_one_letter_code
_entity_poly.pdbx_strand_id
1 'polypeptide(L)' 'MKINWREVFKFLCGAAFVGAFVNLYLWAHNIALPFFGWIIQPWFLGVRGVVGIFLCGLFWWLGWGRKV' A
#
# COMPACT_ATOMS: atom_id res chain seq x y z
N MET A 1 -10.17 16.44 -20.80
CA MET A 1 -9.98 16.47 -19.33
C MET A 1 -8.50 16.37 -19.02
N LYS A 2 -7.91 17.32 -18.29
CA LYS A 2 -6.53 17.20 -17.77
C LYS A 2 -6.61 16.47 -16.43
N ILE A 3 -6.05 15.27 -16.36
CA ILE A 3 -5.96 14.52 -15.11
C ILE A 3 -4.97 15.25 -14.18
N ASN A 4 -5.44 15.63 -13.01
CA ASN A 4 -4.58 16.22 -11.98
C ASN A 4 -3.80 15.10 -11.27
N TRP A 5 -2.67 14.71 -11.86
CA TRP A 5 -1.80 13.65 -11.34
C TRP A 5 -1.44 13.83 -9.86
N ARG A 6 -1.39 15.07 -9.37
CA ARG A 6 -1.10 15.37 -7.96
C ARG A 6 -2.16 14.82 -7.01
N GLU A 7 -3.43 14.92 -7.37
CA GLU A 7 -4.52 14.39 -6.54
C GLU A 7 -4.60 12.86 -6.61
N VAL A 8 -4.32 12.30 -7.79
CA VAL A 8 -4.20 10.85 -7.99
C VAL A 8 -3.12 10.28 -7.07
N PHE A 9 -1.93 10.89 -7.02
CA PHE A 9 -0.85 10.44 -6.12
C PHE A 9 -1.20 10.57 -4.64
N LYS A 10 -1.93 11.62 -4.22
CA LYS A 10 -2.40 11.74 -2.83
C LYS A 10 -3.40 10.64 -2.47
N PHE A 11 -4.32 10.31 -3.38
CA PHE A 11 -5.27 9.22 -3.18
C PHE A 11 -4.57 7.86 -3.13
N LEU A 12 -3.66 7.58 -4.07
CA LEU A 12 -2.87 6.34 -4.07
C LEU A 12 -1.99 6.22 -2.82
N CYS A 13 -1.45 7.34 -2.31
CA CYS A 13 -0.70 7.35 -1.05
C CYS A 13 -1.58 6.85 0.11
N GLY A 14 -2.79 7.38 0.27
CA GLY A 14 -3.73 6.93 1.30
C GLY A 14 -4.15 5.47 1.14
N ALA A 15 -4.46 5.04 -0.09
CA ALA A 15 -4.83 3.66 -0.38
C ALA A 15 -3.68 2.68 -0.10
N ALA A 16 -2.45 3.04 -0.49
CA ALA A 16 -1.25 2.25 -0.21
C ALA A 16 -0.96 2.19 1.29
N PHE A 17 -1.17 3.27 2.03
CA PHE A 17 -1.00 3.30 3.49
C PHE A 17 -1.96 2.34 4.20
N VAL A 18 -3.26 2.43 3.90
CA VAL A 18 -4.27 1.56 4.49
C VAL A 18 -4.01 0.10 4.09
N GLY A 19 -3.71 -0.15 2.82
CA GLY A 19 -3.39 -1.49 2.33
C GLY A 19 -2.15 -2.08 2.99
N ALA A 20 -1.11 -1.27 3.21
CA ALA A 20 0.08 -1.68 3.92
C ALA A 20 -0.21 -2.07 5.37
N PHE A 21 -0.99 -1.23 6.07
CA PHE A 21 -1.34 -1.45 7.47
C PHE A 21 -2.18 -2.72 7.67
N VAL A 22 -3.14 -2.97 6.77
CA VAL A 22 -3.94 -4.21 6.77
C VAL A 22 -3.04 -5.43 6.58
N ASN A 23 -2.14 -5.41 5.59
CA ASN A 23 -1.20 -6.52 5.35
C ASN A 23 -0.25 -6.76 6.54
N LEU A 24 0.25 -5.71 7.17
CA LEU A 24 1.09 -5.78 8.36
C LEU A 24 0.35 -6.33 9.58
N TYR A 25 -0.90 -5.91 9.77
CA TYR A 25 -1.76 -6.41 10.84
C TYR A 25 -2.03 -7.91 10.69
N LEU A 26 -2.34 -8.34 9.47
CA LEU A 26 -2.58 -9.76 9.16
C LEU A 26 -1.32 -10.61 9.38
N TRP A 27 -0.14 -10.07 9.02
CA TRP A 27 1.14 -10.70 9.34
C TRP A 27 1.39 -10.78 10.85
N ALA A 28 1.17 -9.70 11.59
CA ALA A 28 1.38 -9.64 13.03
C ALA A 28 0.47 -10.62 13.80
N HIS A 29 -0.70 -10.94 13.27
CA HIS A 29 -1.63 -11.92 13.85
C HIS A 29 -1.51 -13.31 13.25
N ASN A 30 -0.51 -13.56 12.38
CA ASN A 30 -0.31 -14.84 11.67
C ASN A 30 -1.58 -15.33 10.95
N ILE A 31 -2.41 -14.40 10.46
CA ILE A 31 -3.65 -14.73 9.76
C ILE A 31 -3.31 -14.96 8.30
N ALA A 32 -3.54 -16.18 7.84
CA ALA A 32 -3.42 -16.51 6.43
C ALA A 32 -4.68 -16.04 5.69
N LEU A 33 -4.51 -15.34 4.56
CA LEU A 33 -5.66 -14.91 3.76
C LEU A 33 -5.97 -15.94 2.67
N PRO A 34 -7.20 -16.46 2.61
CA PRO A 34 -7.68 -17.11 1.41
C PRO A 34 -7.90 -16.05 0.34
N PHE A 35 -7.14 -16.12 -0.76
CA PHE A 35 -7.27 -15.24 -1.90
C PHE A 35 -7.34 -16.04 -3.18
N PHE A 36 -8.46 -15.92 -3.90
CA PHE A 36 -8.67 -16.56 -5.21
C PHE A 36 -8.46 -18.09 -5.22
N GLY A 37 -8.81 -18.77 -4.12
CA GLY A 37 -8.63 -20.23 -3.95
C GLY A 37 -7.25 -20.65 -3.44
N TRP A 38 -6.34 -19.71 -3.19
CA TRP A 38 -5.00 -19.97 -2.65
C TRP A 38 -4.88 -19.40 -1.23
N ILE A 39 -4.06 -20.02 -0.39
CA ILE A 39 -3.75 -19.51 0.95
C ILE A 39 -2.48 -18.69 0.86
N ILE A 40 -2.60 -17.37 1.05
CA ILE A 40 -1.44 -16.50 1.14
C ILE A 40 -0.82 -16.66 2.53
N GLN A 41 0.43 -17.11 2.55
CA GLN A 41 1.18 -17.25 3.79
C GLN A 41 1.38 -15.90 4.48
N PRO A 42 1.32 -15.83 5.82
CA PRO A 42 1.47 -14.59 6.58
C PRO A 42 2.75 -13.82 6.23
N TRP A 43 3.88 -14.52 6.02
CA TRP A 43 5.14 -13.90 5.64
C TRP A 43 5.05 -13.04 4.37
N PHE A 44 4.32 -13.53 3.36
CA PHE A 44 4.13 -12.80 2.10
C PHE A 44 3.26 -11.54 2.29
N LEU A 45 2.30 -11.59 3.22
CA LEU A 45 1.52 -10.42 3.62
C LEU A 45 2.42 -9.38 4.31
N GLY A 46 3.33 -9.82 5.17
CA GLY A 46 4.32 -8.93 5.81
C GLY A 46 5.18 -8.19 4.78
N VAL A 47 5.72 -8.91 3.79
CA VAL A 47 6.49 -8.32 2.69
C VAL A 47 5.64 -7.32 1.87
N ARG A 48 4.40 -7.67 1.53
CA ARG A 48 3.47 -6.73 0.85
C ARG A 48 3.18 -5.49 1.69
N GLY A 49 3.08 -5.63 3.00
CA GLY A 49 2.93 -4.52 3.94
C GLY A 49 4.09 -3.54 3.84
N VAL A 50 5.33 -4.03 3.94
CA VAL A 50 6.55 -3.21 3.82
C VAL A 50 6.65 -2.53 2.46
N VAL A 51 6.36 -3.25 1.38
CA VAL A 51 6.34 -2.68 0.02
C VAL A 51 5.27 -1.58 -0.10
N GLY A 52 4.10 -1.78 0.51
CA GLY A 52 3.02 -0.77 0.56
C GLY A 52 3.42 0.49 1.32
N ILE A 53 4.17 0.37 2.42
CA ILE A 53 4.73 1.54 3.15
C ILE A 53 5.71 2.29 2.26
N PHE A 54 6.60 1.58 1.57
CA PHE A 54 7.57 2.20 0.66
C PHE A 54 6.86 2.94 -0.49
N LEU A 55 5.85 2.32 -1.10
CA LEU A 55 5.00 2.93 -2.13
C LEU A 55 4.25 4.15 -1.61
N CYS A 56 3.72 4.09 -0.38
CA CYS A 56 3.11 5.23 0.28
C CYS A 56 4.10 6.40 0.41
N GLY A 57 5.33 6.16 0.86
CA GLY A 57 6.38 7.18 0.93
C GLY A 57 6.74 7.76 -0.46
N LEU A 58 6.80 6.90 -1.48
CA LEU A 58 7.05 7.33 -2.86
C LEU A 58 5.92 8.21 -3.40
N PHE A 59 4.66 7.82 -3.19
CA PHE A 59 3.49 8.60 -3.61
C PHE A 59 3.36 9.91 -2.82
N TRP A 60 3.69 9.90 -1.54
CA TRP A 60 3.79 11.11 -0.73
C TRP A 60 4.82 12.08 -1.32
N TRP A 61 6.00 11.58 -1.69
CA TRP A 61 7.05 12.39 -2.32
C TRP A 61 6.62 12.95 -3.68
N LEU A 62 5.96 12.16 -4.52
CA LEU A 62 5.47 12.59 -5.83
C LEU A 62 4.27 13.56 -5.75
N GLY A 63 3.36 13.36 -4.80
CA GLY A 63 2.14 14.14 -4.63
C GLY A 63 2.31 15.45 -3.85
N TRP A 64 3.23 15.49 -2.87
CA TRP A 64 3.50 16.66 -2.05
C TRP A 64 4.90 17.24 -2.21
N GLY A 65 5.93 16.38 -2.29
CA GLY A 65 7.34 16.79 -2.32
C GLY A 65 7.78 17.38 -3.67
N ARG A 66 7.25 16.88 -4.78
CA ARG A 66 7.43 17.52 -6.09
C ARG A 66 6.56 18.79 -6.17
N LYS A 67 7.21 19.94 -6.06
CA LYS A 67 6.76 21.19 -6.68
C LYS A 67 7.09 21.06 -8.18
N VAL A 68 6.12 20.61 -8.98
CA VAL A 68 6.11 20.90 -10.41
C VAL A 68 5.21 22.11 -10.60
#